data_AF-R0L3K1-F1
#
_entry.id   AF-R0L3K1-F1
#
_cell.length_a   1.000
_cell.length_b   1.000
_cell.length_c   1.000
_cell.angle_alpha   90.00
_cell.angle_beta   90.00
_cell.angle_gamma   90.00
#
_symmetry.space_group_name_H-M   'P 1'
#
loop_
_entity.id
_entity.type
_entity.pdbx_description
1 polymer ?
#
loop_
_entity_poly.entity_id
_entity_poly.type
_entity_poly.pdbx_seq_one_letter_code
_entity_poly.pdbx_strand_id
1 'polypeptide(L)'
;VKFLGTNSATYRGLFTMPGTRCESKELLLLENIRDKLHPIVLSMNYSLVEKPRNFTLGPHSLDAFPVLNQDQSHENETKIEFQKECGSDNKCYSNLQLQSAFVNEQNQSLPRLNGTQVLQYSRDLRKLHLGVNITNVPTTHHRLQRRGRPRSPAQRHRAPQPALLLRPPGTGVSSHPMGGEKLKGFGFGGVLSLFLWFFSLLFFPPQSGACTSVEETVLCELGNPFKKNQRVELLITFEVNNMALDTREVLVWLDLST
;
A
#
# COMPACT_ATOMS: atom_id res chain seq x y z
N VAL A 1 -7.69 6.36 -17.80
CA VAL A 1 -7.52 5.89 -19.20
C VAL A 1 -8.81 6.09 -19.96
N LYS A 2 -8.76 6.07 -21.30
CA LYS A 2 -9.92 6.11 -22.18
C LYS A 2 -9.79 5.06 -23.25
N PHE A 3 -10.90 4.48 -23.72
CA PHE A 3 -10.88 3.61 -24.88
C PHE A 3 -10.59 4.42 -26.14
N LEU A 4 -9.70 3.88 -26.98
CA LEU A 4 -9.36 4.47 -28.27
C LEU A 4 -10.63 4.60 -29.13
N GLY A 5 -10.84 5.77 -29.72
CA GLY A 5 -11.98 6.05 -30.60
C GLY A 5 -13.28 6.47 -29.91
N THR A 6 -13.46 6.22 -28.60
CA THR A 6 -14.69 6.61 -27.88
C THR A 6 -14.49 7.75 -26.88
N ASN A 7 -13.24 8.19 -26.65
CA ASN A 7 -12.88 9.23 -25.69
C ASN A 7 -13.48 9.04 -24.28
N SER A 8 -13.91 7.81 -23.95
CA SER A 8 -14.67 7.43 -22.77
C SER A 8 -13.87 6.44 -21.92
N ALA A 9 -14.03 6.48 -20.61
CA ALA A 9 -13.47 5.48 -19.69
C ALA A 9 -14.24 4.15 -19.71
N THR A 10 -15.39 4.10 -20.38
CA THR A 10 -16.26 2.92 -20.46
C THR A 10 -16.49 2.54 -21.91
N TYR A 11 -16.35 1.25 -22.20
CA TYR A 11 -16.75 0.63 -23.46
C TYR A 11 -18.00 -0.21 -23.24
N ARG A 12 -18.98 -0.08 -24.14
CA ARG A 12 -20.18 -0.92 -24.20
C ARG A 12 -20.27 -1.51 -25.60
N GLY A 13 -20.48 -2.82 -25.70
CA GLY A 13 -20.57 -3.52 -26.97
C GLY A 13 -21.41 -4.78 -26.82
N LEU A 14 -21.93 -5.25 -27.95
CA LEU A 14 -22.64 -6.52 -28.04
C LEU A 14 -21.71 -7.56 -28.65
N PHE A 15 -21.64 -8.74 -28.02
CA PHE A 15 -20.78 -9.83 -28.46
C PHE A 15 -21.64 -11.04 -28.82
N THR A 16 -21.47 -11.57 -30.03
CA THR A 16 -22.17 -12.77 -30.47
C THR A 16 -21.34 -14.01 -30.15
N MET A 17 -21.84 -14.84 -29.24
CA MET A 17 -21.27 -16.16 -28.94
C MET A 17 -21.97 -17.24 -29.79
N PRO A 18 -21.25 -18.25 -30.32
CA PRO A 18 -19.81 -18.52 -30.13
C PRO A 18 -18.89 -17.78 -31.13
N GLY A 19 -19.43 -16.94 -32.03
CA GLY A 19 -18.71 -16.34 -33.15
C GLY A 19 -17.55 -15.41 -32.75
N THR A 20 -17.58 -14.81 -31.56
CA THR A 20 -16.51 -13.93 -31.05
C THR A 20 -16.06 -14.43 -29.68
N ARG A 21 -14.95 -15.17 -29.62
CA ARG A 21 -14.37 -15.68 -28.36
C ARG A 21 -13.56 -14.62 -27.60
N CYS A 22 -12.81 -13.78 -28.32
CA CYS A 22 -11.97 -12.73 -27.75
C CYS A 22 -12.00 -11.48 -28.63
N GLU A 23 -11.97 -10.30 -28.02
CA GLU A 23 -11.80 -9.03 -28.71
C GLU A 23 -10.77 -8.18 -27.94
N SER A 24 -9.85 -7.54 -28.66
CA SER A 24 -8.85 -6.65 -28.06
C SER A 24 -9.31 -5.20 -28.17
N LYS A 25 -9.12 -4.44 -27.08
CA LYS A 25 -9.41 -3.01 -27.03
C LYS A 25 -8.17 -2.22 -26.63
N GLU A 26 -7.93 -1.13 -27.34
CA GLU A 26 -6.84 -0.22 -27.05
C GLU A 26 -7.29 0.89 -26.08
N LEU A 27 -6.38 1.23 -25.16
CA LEU A 27 -6.60 2.24 -24.13
C LEU A 27 -5.56 3.35 -24.27
N LEU A 28 -6.03 4.58 -24.26
CA LEU A 28 -5.24 5.79 -24.18
C LEU A 28 -5.05 6.21 -22.73
N LEU A 29 -3.80 6.42 -22.35
CA LEU A 29 -3.45 7.06 -21.09
C LEU A 29 -3.69 8.58 -21.22
N LEU A 30 -4.36 9.17 -20.23
CA LEU A 30 -4.58 10.62 -20.22
C LEU A 30 -3.24 11.35 -20.02
N GLU A 31 -3.10 12.50 -20.67
CA GLU A 31 -1.98 13.40 -20.39
C GLU A 31 -2.13 13.98 -18.97
N ASN A 32 -1.01 14.21 -18.28
CA ASN A 32 -0.95 14.88 -16.97
C ASN A 32 -1.68 14.18 -15.80
N ILE A 33 -1.59 12.85 -15.72
CA ILE A 33 -2.12 12.10 -14.56
C ILE A 33 -1.29 12.41 -13.31
N ARG A 34 -1.97 12.87 -12.25
CA ARG A 34 -1.38 13.16 -10.92
C ARG A 34 -1.09 11.88 -10.14
N ASP A 35 -2.02 10.94 -10.16
CA ASP A 35 -1.87 9.64 -9.49
C ASP A 35 -1.17 8.63 -10.40
N LYS A 36 0.14 8.47 -10.18
CA LYS A 36 0.97 7.43 -10.80
C LYS A 36 1.36 6.34 -9.81
N LEU A 37 0.75 6.35 -8.62
CA LEU A 37 1.12 5.46 -7.51
C LEU A 37 0.19 4.24 -7.47
N HIS A 38 -1.10 4.43 -7.75
CA HIS A 38 -2.07 3.35 -7.79
C HIS A 38 -2.15 2.71 -9.18
N PRO A 39 -2.41 1.40 -9.27
CA PRO A 39 -2.61 0.74 -10.54
C PRO A 39 -3.92 1.19 -11.19
N ILE A 40 -3.94 1.15 -12.52
CA ILE A 40 -5.15 1.35 -13.31
C ILE A 40 -5.95 0.05 -13.26
N VAL A 41 -7.16 0.09 -12.71
CA VAL A 41 -8.05 -1.06 -12.60
C VAL A 41 -9.00 -1.08 -13.80
N LEU A 42 -9.05 -2.23 -14.48
CA LEU A 42 -10.00 -2.53 -15.55
C LEU A 42 -11.00 -3.56 -15.02
N SER A 43 -12.26 -3.18 -14.88
CA SER A 43 -13.35 -4.08 -14.54
C SER A 43 -14.20 -4.38 -15.76
N MET A 44 -14.61 -5.64 -15.91
CA MET A 44 -15.51 -6.10 -16.95
C MET A 44 -16.72 -6.79 -16.31
N ASN A 45 -17.91 -6.36 -16.70
CA ASN A 45 -19.18 -7.00 -16.37
C ASN A 45 -19.94 -7.29 -17.68
N TYR A 46 -20.63 -8.42 -17.76
CA TYR A 46 -21.42 -8.84 -18.91
C TYR A 46 -22.73 -9.49 -18.50
N SER A 47 -23.73 -9.37 -19.37
CA SER A 47 -25.04 -10.01 -19.23
C SER A 47 -25.50 -10.61 -20.56
N LEU A 48 -26.46 -11.54 -20.50
CA LEU A 48 -27.14 -12.02 -21.69
C LEU A 48 -28.25 -11.04 -22.07
N VAL A 49 -28.42 -10.79 -23.38
CA VAL A 49 -29.55 -10.00 -23.88
C VAL A 49 -30.75 -10.93 -23.98
N GLU A 50 -31.77 -10.67 -23.16
CA GLU A 50 -33.01 -11.44 -23.16
C GLU A 50 -33.84 -11.14 -24.41
N LYS A 51 -34.37 -12.20 -25.04
CA LYS A 51 -35.35 -12.07 -26.11
C LYS A 51 -36.76 -12.10 -25.53
N PRO A 52 -37.69 -11.26 -26.02
CA PRO A 52 -39.07 -11.29 -25.57
C PRO A 52 -39.70 -12.66 -25.87
N ARG A 53 -40.45 -13.17 -24.88
CA ARG A 53 -41.20 -14.43 -25.02
C ARG A 53 -42.57 -14.14 -25.62
N ASN A 54 -42.90 -14.83 -26.71
CA ASN A 54 -44.26 -14.88 -27.21
C ASN A 54 -45.00 -15.99 -26.46
N PHE A 55 -46.20 -15.70 -25.98
CA PHE A 55 -47.03 -16.69 -25.31
C PHE A 55 -47.62 -17.66 -26.33
N THR A 56 -47.29 -18.94 -26.22
CA THR A 56 -47.81 -20.02 -27.06
C THR A 56 -48.31 -21.15 -26.17
N LEU A 57 -49.49 -21.70 -26.48
CA LEU A 57 -50.05 -22.84 -25.75
C LEU A 57 -49.27 -24.12 -26.04
N GLY A 58 -49.07 -24.98 -25.03
CA GLY A 58 -48.35 -26.26 -25.15
C GLY A 58 -46.90 -26.24 -24.65
N PRO A 59 -46.22 -27.40 -24.61
CA PRO A 59 -44.81 -27.51 -24.24
C PRO A 59 -43.90 -26.91 -25.33
N HIS A 60 -42.94 -26.05 -24.93
CA HIS A 60 -41.99 -25.38 -25.82
C HIS A 60 -40.55 -25.64 -25.38
N SER A 61 -39.63 -25.72 -26.34
CA SER A 61 -38.20 -25.83 -26.05
C SER A 61 -37.67 -24.54 -25.40
N LEU A 62 -36.81 -24.70 -24.38
CA LEU A 62 -36.14 -23.61 -23.67
C LEU A 62 -34.73 -23.33 -24.21
N ASP A 63 -34.29 -24.03 -25.26
CA ASP A 63 -32.92 -23.93 -25.80
C ASP A 63 -32.59 -22.52 -26.32
N ALA A 64 -33.60 -21.71 -26.63
CA ALA A 64 -33.46 -20.33 -27.06
C ALA A 64 -33.26 -19.31 -25.92
N PHE A 65 -33.30 -19.74 -24.65
CA PHE A 65 -33.22 -18.88 -23.47
C PHE A 65 -32.06 -19.30 -22.55
N PRO A 66 -30.80 -19.08 -22.97
CA PRO A 66 -29.65 -19.41 -22.15
C PRO A 66 -29.63 -18.57 -20.87
N VAL A 67 -29.13 -19.17 -19.79
CA VAL A 67 -28.90 -18.50 -18.51
C VAL A 67 -27.40 -18.53 -18.18
N LEU A 68 -26.92 -17.49 -17.51
CA LEU A 68 -25.56 -17.48 -16.99
C LEU A 68 -25.47 -18.37 -15.74
N ASN A 69 -24.31 -18.99 -15.55
CA ASN A 69 -24.06 -19.83 -14.38
C ASN A 69 -23.85 -18.95 -13.15
N GLN A 70 -24.76 -19.05 -12.17
CA GLN A 70 -24.77 -18.23 -10.96
C GLN A 70 -23.57 -18.48 -10.03
N ASP A 71 -22.93 -19.66 -10.12
CA ASP A 71 -21.74 -20.00 -9.32
C ASP A 71 -20.44 -19.42 -9.91
N GLN A 72 -20.51 -18.76 -11.07
CA GLN A 72 -19.36 -18.12 -11.70
C GLN A 72 -19.33 -16.62 -11.42
N SER A 73 -18.15 -16.08 -11.13
CA SER A 73 -17.96 -14.62 -11.12
C SER A 73 -18.13 -14.07 -12.53
N HIS A 74 -19.10 -13.17 -12.71
CA HIS A 74 -19.30 -12.42 -13.96
C HIS A 74 -18.54 -11.10 -13.98
N GLU A 75 -17.80 -10.81 -12.91
CA GLU A 75 -16.93 -9.66 -12.81
C GLU A 75 -15.47 -10.12 -12.86
N ASN A 76 -14.73 -9.56 -13.82
CA ASN A 76 -13.29 -9.78 -13.95
C ASN A 76 -12.56 -8.45 -13.77
N GLU A 77 -11.56 -8.44 -12.89
CA GLU A 77 -10.68 -7.30 -12.68
C GLU A 77 -9.26 -7.58 -13.17
N THR A 78 -8.68 -6.62 -13.89
CA THR A 78 -7.27 -6.63 -14.29
C THR A 78 -6.61 -5.32 -13.84
N LYS A 79 -5.39 -5.40 -13.30
CA LYS A 79 -4.65 -4.25 -12.77
C LYS A 79 -3.41 -3.98 -13.63
N ILE A 80 -3.25 -2.74 -14.09
CA ILE A 80 -2.08 -2.27 -14.84
C ILE A 80 -1.28 -1.34 -13.95
N GLU A 81 -0.06 -1.73 -13.59
CA GLU A 81 0.85 -0.93 -12.75
C GLU A 81 1.59 0.12 -13.58
N PHE A 82 1.79 1.32 -13.01
CA PHE A 82 2.66 2.33 -13.62
C PHE A 82 4.14 1.94 -13.48
N GLN A 83 4.91 2.12 -14.55
CA GLN A 83 6.36 1.91 -14.49
C GLN A 83 7.01 2.99 -13.62
N LYS A 84 7.75 2.55 -12.60
CA LYS A 84 8.48 3.44 -11.68
C LYS A 84 9.67 4.09 -12.42
N GLU A 85 10.01 5.35 -12.07
CA GLU A 85 11.20 6.05 -12.58
C GLU A 85 12.48 5.35 -12.10
N CYS A 86 12.99 4.42 -12.89
CA CYS A 86 14.20 3.67 -12.61
C CYS A 86 15.36 4.19 -13.47
N GLY A 87 16.60 3.73 -13.22
CA GLY A 87 17.79 4.22 -13.93
C GLY A 87 17.74 3.98 -15.45
N SER A 88 18.76 4.44 -16.17
CA SER A 88 18.88 4.25 -17.64
C SER A 88 18.90 2.78 -18.08
N ASP A 89 19.19 1.86 -17.17
CA ASP A 89 19.11 0.42 -17.39
C ASP A 89 17.71 -0.15 -17.16
N ASN A 90 16.72 0.72 -16.90
CA ASN A 90 15.35 0.51 -16.43
C ASN A 90 15.27 -0.19 -15.06
N LYS A 91 16.39 -0.50 -14.38
CA LYS A 91 16.41 -1.43 -13.23
C LYS A 91 16.25 -0.62 -11.96
N CYS A 92 15.34 -1.06 -11.11
CA CYS A 92 15.05 -0.39 -9.86
C CYS A 92 15.93 -1.05 -8.79
N TYR A 93 16.92 -0.31 -8.30
CA TYR A 93 17.76 -0.76 -7.19
C TYR A 93 17.37 0.05 -5.96
N SER A 94 16.87 -0.62 -4.94
CA SER A 94 16.71 -0.06 -3.60
C SER A 94 17.91 -0.44 -2.75
N ASN A 95 18.32 0.45 -1.86
CA ASN A 95 19.28 0.13 -0.81
C ASN A 95 18.69 0.59 0.52
N LEU A 96 17.65 -0.12 0.95
CA LEU A 96 16.98 0.19 2.20
C LEU A 96 17.90 -0.15 3.37
N GLN A 97 18.07 0.78 4.29
CA GLN A 97 18.80 0.58 5.53
C GLN A 97 17.91 0.92 6.71
N LEU A 98 17.87 0.01 7.69
CA LEU A 98 17.12 0.14 8.93
C LEU A 98 18.08 0.44 10.08
N GLN A 99 17.75 1.44 10.89
CA GLN A 99 18.35 1.69 12.20
C GLN A 99 17.26 1.87 13.22
N SER A 100 17.45 1.32 14.43
CA SER A 100 16.45 1.41 15.49
C SER A 100 17.09 1.52 16.86
N ALA A 101 16.45 2.25 17.76
CA ALA A 101 16.85 2.36 19.16
C ALA A 101 15.63 2.66 20.04
N PHE A 102 15.57 2.06 21.23
CA PHE A 102 14.64 2.53 22.25
C PHE A 102 15.02 3.94 22.68
N VAL A 103 14.01 4.79 22.86
CA VAL A 103 14.17 6.21 23.20
C VAL A 103 13.33 6.60 24.41
N ASN A 104 13.69 7.71 25.06
CA ASN A 104 12.86 8.34 26.09
C ASN A 104 11.76 9.21 25.48
N GLU A 105 10.93 9.83 26.33
CA GLU A 105 9.87 10.77 25.93
C GLU A 105 10.40 12.01 25.18
N GLN A 106 11.70 12.32 25.29
CA GLN A 106 12.38 13.39 24.56
C GLN A 106 13.05 12.90 23.26
N ASN A 107 12.74 11.69 22.79
CA ASN A 107 13.30 11.07 21.58
C ASN A 107 14.82 10.84 21.61
N GLN A 108 15.42 10.77 22.80
CA GLN A 108 16.84 10.47 23.00
C GLN A 108 17.02 8.97 23.26
N SER A 109 18.04 8.37 22.65
CA SER A 109 18.33 6.95 22.84
C SER A 109 18.57 6.59 24.30
N LEU A 110 17.97 5.49 24.75
CA LEU A 110 18.21 4.95 26.09
C LEU A 110 19.70 4.62 26.29
N PRO A 111 20.23 4.77 27.51
CA PRO A 111 21.63 4.51 27.82
C PRO A 111 22.00 3.05 27.54
N ARG A 112 23.25 2.84 27.13
CA ARG A 112 23.78 1.50 26.86
C ARG A 112 24.77 1.08 27.94
N LEU A 113 24.61 -0.12 28.46
CA LEU A 113 25.58 -0.79 29.33
C LEU A 113 26.12 -2.01 28.58
N ASN A 114 27.43 -2.07 28.35
CA ASN A 114 28.09 -3.17 27.62
C ASN A 114 27.47 -3.48 26.24
N GLY A 115 26.98 -2.45 25.55
CA GLY A 115 26.33 -2.58 24.23
C GLY A 115 24.81 -2.79 24.26
N THR A 116 24.23 -3.16 25.41
CA THR A 116 22.79 -3.40 25.60
C THR A 116 22.08 -2.14 26.06
N GLN A 117 20.95 -1.78 25.45
CA GLN A 117 20.12 -0.66 25.92
C GLN A 117 19.44 -1.02 27.24
N VAL A 118 19.58 -0.16 28.24
CA VAL A 118 19.02 -0.38 29.58
C VAL A 118 17.84 0.56 29.79
N LEU A 119 16.68 -0.02 30.10
CA LEU A 119 15.49 0.70 30.54
C LEU A 119 15.42 0.63 32.06
N GLN A 120 15.37 1.78 32.72
CA GLN A 120 15.10 1.83 34.16
C GLN A 120 13.59 1.69 34.39
N TYR A 121 13.16 0.53 34.88
CA TYR A 121 11.75 0.27 35.16
C TYR A 121 11.22 1.17 36.29
N SER A 122 10.04 1.73 36.06
CA SER A 122 9.24 2.44 37.06
C SER A 122 7.79 1.99 36.96
N ARG A 123 7.05 1.96 38.07
CA ARG A 123 5.62 1.62 38.08
C ARG A 123 4.75 2.62 37.31
N ASP A 124 5.27 3.81 37.07
CA ASP A 124 4.60 4.85 36.29
C ASP A 124 4.88 4.73 34.78
N LEU A 125 5.77 3.82 34.38
CA LEU A 125 6.16 3.62 32.99
C LEU A 125 5.06 2.83 32.26
N ARG A 126 4.18 3.56 31.59
CA ARG A 126 3.04 3.00 30.83
C ARG A 126 3.34 2.85 29.33
N LYS A 127 4.41 3.49 28.86
CA LYS A 127 4.74 3.59 27.43
C LYS A 127 6.22 3.32 27.21
N LEU A 128 6.51 2.61 26.13
CA LEU A 128 7.86 2.38 25.63
C LEU A 128 7.95 2.91 24.20
N HIS A 129 9.00 3.68 23.90
CA HIS A 129 9.19 4.29 22.60
C HIS A 129 10.36 3.65 21.83
N LEU A 130 10.11 3.33 20.57
CA LEU A 130 11.12 2.83 19.64
C LEU A 130 11.24 3.82 18.47
N GLY A 131 12.40 4.48 18.40
CA GLY A 131 12.78 5.31 17.27
C GLY A 131 13.31 4.42 16.14
N VAL A 132 12.71 4.54 14.96
CA VAL A 132 13.12 3.79 13.77
C VAL A 132 13.46 4.78 12.65
N ASN A 133 14.62 4.58 12.03
CA ASN A 133 15.12 5.40 10.93
C ASN A 133 15.40 4.50 9.73
N ILE A 134 14.73 4.79 8.62
CA ILE A 134 14.84 4.03 7.38
C ILE A 134 15.32 4.95 6.27
N THR A 135 16.33 4.52 5.52
CA THR A 135 16.92 5.31 4.43
C THR A 135 17.05 4.50 3.14
N ASN A 136 16.92 5.16 1.98
CA ASN A 136 17.17 4.55 0.67
C ASN A 136 18.30 5.29 -0.06
N VAL A 137 19.49 5.28 0.55
CA VAL A 137 20.68 5.98 0.03
C VAL A 137 21.54 4.99 -0.75
N PRO A 138 21.96 5.27 -2.00
CA PRO A 138 22.79 4.35 -2.78
C PRO A 138 24.19 4.19 -2.18
N THR A 139 24.71 2.96 -2.13
CA THR A 139 26.11 2.72 -1.76
C THR A 139 27.07 3.05 -2.90
N THR A 140 28.29 3.49 -2.55
CA THR A 140 29.35 3.86 -3.51
C THR A 140 29.82 2.69 -4.38
N HIS A 141 29.73 1.44 -3.92
CA HIS A 141 30.14 0.25 -4.68
C HIS A 141 29.31 0.00 -5.96
N HIS A 142 28.03 0.38 -5.98
CA HIS A 142 27.19 0.24 -7.18
C HIS A 142 27.51 1.26 -8.29
N ARG A 143 28.36 2.25 -8.02
CA ARG A 143 28.79 3.24 -9.02
C ARG A 143 29.88 2.67 -9.95
N LEU A 144 30.69 1.73 -9.46
CA LEU A 144 31.83 1.15 -10.18
C LEU A 144 31.44 0.01 -11.12
N GLN A 145 30.41 -0.78 -10.81
CA GLN A 145 29.91 -1.87 -11.68
C GLN A 145 29.19 -1.38 -12.96
N ARG A 146 28.95 -0.07 -13.09
CA ARG A 146 28.24 0.55 -14.23
C ARG A 146 29.01 0.54 -15.54
N ARG A 147 30.32 0.20 -15.53
CA ARG A 147 31.17 0.29 -16.73
C ARG A 147 31.22 -0.96 -17.60
N GLY A 148 30.56 -2.07 -17.25
CA GLY A 148 30.67 -3.27 -18.08
C GLY A 148 29.61 -4.32 -17.88
N ARG A 149 28.51 -4.24 -18.66
CA ARG A 149 27.94 -5.38 -19.42
C ARG A 149 26.61 -4.97 -20.07
N PRO A 150 26.42 -5.19 -21.39
CA PRO A 150 25.10 -5.22 -21.98
C PRO A 150 24.43 -6.56 -21.67
N ARG A 151 23.17 -6.56 -21.21
CA ARG A 151 22.32 -7.76 -21.16
C ARG A 151 20.85 -7.44 -21.45
N SER A 152 20.25 -8.40 -22.15
CA SER A 152 19.00 -8.45 -22.90
C SER A 152 17.74 -7.97 -22.18
N PRO A 153 16.69 -7.56 -22.92
CA PRO A 153 15.42 -7.12 -22.38
C PRO A 153 14.51 -8.33 -22.16
N ALA A 154 14.56 -8.93 -20.98
CA ALA A 154 13.49 -9.84 -20.57
C ALA A 154 13.33 -9.77 -19.06
N GLN A 155 12.09 -9.53 -18.65
CA GLN A 155 11.56 -9.61 -17.29
C GLN A 155 11.86 -8.42 -16.37
N ARG A 156 10.87 -7.53 -16.31
CA ARG A 156 10.65 -6.46 -15.33
C ARG A 156 9.18 -6.08 -15.45
N HIS A 157 8.40 -5.83 -14.41
CA HIS A 157 8.72 -5.30 -13.10
C HIS A 157 7.73 -5.86 -12.08
N ARG A 158 8.24 -6.38 -10.96
CA ARG A 158 7.52 -6.28 -9.70
C ARG A 158 8.57 -6.00 -8.64
N ALA A 159 8.73 -4.73 -8.29
CA ALA A 159 9.40 -4.37 -7.06
C ALA A 159 8.28 -4.29 -6.02
N PRO A 160 8.26 -5.18 -5.01
CA PRO A 160 7.30 -5.10 -3.92
C PRO A 160 7.28 -3.71 -3.28
N GLN A 161 6.18 -3.40 -2.62
CA GLN A 161 6.03 -2.11 -1.96
C GLN A 161 6.82 -2.16 -0.65
N PRO A 162 7.72 -1.18 -0.41
CA PRO A 162 8.54 -1.22 0.77
C PRO A 162 7.68 -0.95 2.00
N ALA A 163 7.70 -1.88 2.94
CA ALA A 163 6.98 -1.78 4.19
C ALA A 163 7.84 -2.28 5.35
N LEU A 164 7.65 -1.66 6.52
CA LEU A 164 8.24 -2.13 7.76
C LEU A 164 7.20 -3.00 8.49
N LEU A 165 7.59 -4.23 8.79
CA LEU A 165 6.85 -5.13 9.65
C LEU A 165 7.46 -5.12 11.04
N LEU A 166 6.61 -5.02 12.05
CA LEU A 166 6.98 -4.99 13.45
C LEU A 166 6.15 -6.01 14.23
N ARG A 167 6.80 -6.84 15.04
CA ARG A 167 6.12 -7.70 16.02
C ARG A 167 6.35 -7.17 17.43
N PRO A 168 5.34 -6.56 18.09
CA PRO A 168 5.42 -6.12 19.47
C PRO A 168 5.50 -7.32 20.43
N PRO A 169 6.12 -7.15 21.60
CA PRO A 169 6.03 -8.10 22.69
C PRO A 169 4.66 -7.95 23.38
N GLY A 170 3.68 -8.77 22.97
CA GLY A 170 2.43 -9.04 23.70
C GLY A 170 1.75 -7.87 24.42
N THR A 171 1.23 -6.87 23.69
CA THR A 171 0.06 -5.98 23.98
C THR A 171 -0.01 -4.82 22.97
N GLY A 172 -1.13 -4.09 22.94
CA GLY A 172 -1.56 -3.17 21.87
C GLY A 172 -0.58 -2.05 21.51
N VAL A 173 -0.62 -1.63 20.24
CA VAL A 173 0.34 -0.67 19.65
C VAL A 173 -0.36 0.59 19.16
N SER A 174 0.25 1.74 19.43
CA SER A 174 -0.13 3.03 18.84
C SER A 174 1.08 3.66 18.15
N SER A 175 0.93 4.11 16.91
CA SER A 175 2.02 4.70 16.12
C SER A 175 1.70 6.15 15.77
N HIS A 176 2.71 7.02 15.83
CA HIS A 176 2.59 8.42 15.40
C HIS A 176 3.83 8.84 14.58
N PRO A 177 3.64 9.52 13.44
CA PRO A 177 4.76 10.09 12.68
C PRO A 177 5.41 11.24 13.46
N MET A 178 6.74 11.29 13.51
CA MET A 178 7.45 12.48 14.00
C MET A 178 7.46 13.55 12.91
N GLY A 179 6.81 14.69 13.15
CA GLY A 179 6.96 15.88 12.29
C GLY A 179 5.70 16.44 11.64
N GLY A 180 4.53 16.38 12.29
CA GLY A 180 3.37 17.18 11.91
C GLY A 180 2.98 18.13 13.05
N GLU A 181 2.99 19.44 12.80
CA GLU A 181 2.31 20.41 13.67
C GLU A 181 0.85 19.96 13.85
N LYS A 182 0.44 19.71 15.10
CA LYS A 182 -0.98 19.61 15.44
C LYS A 182 -1.59 21.00 15.20
N LEU A 183 -2.20 21.19 14.03
CA LEU A 183 -3.23 22.22 13.88
C LEU A 183 -4.32 21.89 14.91
N LYS A 184 -4.39 22.70 15.97
CA LYS A 184 -5.48 22.67 16.96
C LYS A 184 -6.80 22.87 16.21
N GLY A 185 -7.56 21.78 16.04
CA GLY A 185 -8.91 21.84 15.52
C GLY A 185 -9.79 22.62 16.50
N PHE A 186 -10.19 23.82 16.08
CA PHE A 186 -11.28 24.57 16.71
C PHE A 186 -12.59 23.80 16.50
N GLY A 187 -13.27 23.44 17.59
CA GLY A 187 -14.55 22.74 17.53
C GLY A 187 -15.66 23.64 16.99
N PHE A 188 -16.23 23.27 15.84
CA PHE A 188 -17.50 23.80 15.34
C PHE A 188 -18.40 22.63 14.89
N GLY A 189 -19.69 22.72 15.22
CA GLY A 189 -20.62 21.59 15.24
C GLY A 189 -20.94 20.91 13.90
N GLY A 190 -21.21 19.61 14.02
CA GLY A 190 -22.18 18.82 13.24
C GLY A 190 -21.92 18.61 11.75
N VAL A 191 -21.99 19.67 10.93
CA VAL A 191 -22.11 19.54 9.47
C VAL A 191 -20.82 19.95 8.74
N LEU A 192 -20.07 20.90 9.30
CA LEU A 192 -18.76 21.32 8.75
C LEU A 192 -17.66 20.26 9.01
N SER A 193 -17.83 19.47 10.08
CA SER A 193 -16.89 18.42 10.49
C SER A 193 -16.76 17.30 9.46
N LEU A 194 -17.88 16.81 8.91
CA LEU A 194 -17.88 15.78 7.85
C LEU A 194 -17.28 16.29 6.55
N PHE A 195 -17.57 17.55 6.19
CA PHE A 195 -17.00 18.19 5.01
C PHE A 195 -15.48 18.35 5.14
N LEU A 196 -14.99 18.76 6.31
CA LEU A 196 -13.55 18.86 6.61
C LEU A 196 -12.87 17.50 6.72
N TRP A 197 -13.56 16.46 7.20
CA TRP A 197 -13.06 15.09 7.22
C TRP A 197 -12.87 14.52 5.80
N PHE A 198 -13.88 14.70 4.95
CA PHE A 198 -13.81 14.32 3.53
C PHE A 198 -12.75 15.14 2.78
N PHE A 199 -12.62 16.44 3.08
CA PHE A 199 -11.58 17.28 2.50
C PHE A 199 -10.18 16.85 2.94
N SER A 200 -10.00 16.43 4.20
CA SER A 200 -8.72 15.94 4.73
C SER A 200 -8.27 14.65 4.04
N LEU A 201 -9.19 13.70 3.81
CA LEU A 201 -8.92 12.44 3.09
C LEU A 201 -8.58 12.64 1.60
N LEU A 202 -9.09 13.70 0.96
CA LEU A 202 -8.83 14.00 -0.45
C LEU A 202 -7.59 14.89 -0.68
N PHE A 203 -7.11 15.61 0.34
CA PHE A 203 -5.95 16.50 0.24
C PHE A 203 -4.67 15.99 0.93
N PHE A 204 -4.77 15.10 1.92
CA PHE A 204 -3.62 14.49 2.58
C PHE A 204 -3.55 12.99 2.26
N PRO A 205 -2.82 12.57 1.21
CA PRO A 205 -2.47 11.16 1.05
C PRO A 205 -1.75 10.65 2.31
N PRO A 206 -1.83 9.34 2.64
CA PRO A 206 -1.18 8.80 3.84
C PRO A 206 0.27 9.25 3.84
N GLN A 207 0.62 10.01 4.87
CA GLN A 207 1.98 10.51 5.01
C GLN A 207 2.90 9.30 5.18
N SER A 208 4.05 9.34 4.52
CA SER A 208 5.13 8.37 4.70
C SER A 208 5.31 8.10 6.20
N GLY A 209 5.10 6.85 6.64
CA GLY A 209 5.09 6.49 8.05
C GLY A 209 3.73 6.30 8.72
N ALA A 210 2.64 6.25 7.96
CA ALA A 210 1.38 5.71 8.45
C ALA A 210 1.55 4.21 8.78
N CYS A 211 1.11 3.79 9.97
CA CYS A 211 1.12 2.38 10.34
C CYS A 211 -0.26 1.86 10.74
N THR A 212 -0.51 0.60 10.43
CA THR A 212 -1.73 -0.14 10.74
C THR A 212 -1.40 -1.41 11.50
N SER A 213 -2.21 -1.74 12.52
CA SER A 213 -2.12 -3.03 13.21
C SER A 213 -2.88 -4.10 12.42
N VAL A 214 -2.17 -5.16 12.03
CA VAL A 214 -2.74 -6.36 11.41
C VAL A 214 -2.45 -7.53 12.34
N GLU A 215 -3.47 -8.05 13.02
CA GLU A 215 -3.35 -9.10 14.04
C GLU A 215 -2.35 -8.70 15.15
N GLU A 216 -1.26 -9.45 15.31
CA GLU A 216 -0.15 -9.20 16.24
C GLU A 216 1.03 -8.51 15.56
N THR A 217 0.84 -7.91 14.39
CA THR A 217 1.89 -7.19 13.65
C THR A 217 1.50 -5.75 13.40
N VAL A 218 2.49 -4.86 13.34
CA VAL A 218 2.32 -3.49 12.88
C VAL A 218 3.01 -3.34 11.55
N LEU A 219 2.24 -2.91 10.55
CA LEU A 219 2.69 -2.65 9.20
C LEU A 219 2.78 -1.13 9.01
N CYS A 220 3.96 -0.60 8.74
CA CYS A 220 4.16 0.81 8.41
C CYS A 220 4.44 0.99 6.92
N GLU A 221 3.65 1.85 6.28
CA GLU A 221 3.85 2.22 4.88
C GLU A 221 4.97 3.24 4.74
N LEU A 222 6.06 2.86 4.06
CA LEU A 222 7.22 3.72 3.84
C LEU A 222 7.05 4.64 2.63
N GLY A 223 5.94 4.52 1.93
CA GLY A 223 5.62 5.25 0.70
C GLY A 223 5.85 4.41 -0.55
N ASN A 224 4.95 4.55 -1.51
CA ASN A 224 5.05 3.92 -2.82
C ASN A 224 5.28 4.99 -3.89
N PRO A 225 6.46 5.07 -4.53
CA PRO A 225 7.72 4.43 -4.15
C PRO A 225 8.44 5.19 -3.03
N PHE A 226 9.20 4.47 -2.20
CA PHE A 226 10.18 5.07 -1.30
C PHE A 226 11.40 5.51 -2.12
N LYS A 227 11.47 6.80 -2.43
CA LYS A 227 12.35 7.38 -3.44
C LYS A 227 13.83 7.27 -3.05
N LYS A 228 14.70 7.41 -4.05
CA LYS A 228 16.15 7.49 -3.83
C LYS A 228 16.47 8.69 -2.92
N ASN A 229 17.39 8.48 -1.98
CA ASN A 229 17.81 9.44 -0.96
C ASN A 229 16.66 9.87 -0.02
N GLN A 230 15.52 9.16 -0.03
CA GLN A 230 14.46 9.41 0.94
C GLN A 230 14.85 8.80 2.28
N ARG A 231 14.41 9.47 3.35
CA ARG A 231 14.53 9.04 4.74
C ARG A 231 13.16 9.16 5.41
N VAL A 232 12.83 8.20 6.24
CA VAL A 232 11.62 8.20 7.07
C VAL A 232 12.05 7.90 8.51
N GLU A 233 11.49 8.66 9.43
CA GLU A 233 11.66 8.49 10.87
C GLU A 233 10.31 8.17 11.50
N LEU A 234 10.24 7.06 12.22
CA LEU A 234 9.03 6.59 12.88
C LEU A 234 9.27 6.57 14.39
N LEU A 235 8.26 7.01 15.14
CA LEU A 235 8.19 6.78 16.58
C LEU A 235 7.07 5.78 16.87
N ILE A 236 7.46 4.58 17.23
CA ILE A 236 6.52 3.52 17.58
C ILE A 236 6.36 3.52 19.09
N THR A 237 5.12 3.64 19.57
CA THR A 237 4.83 3.67 21.00
C THR A 237 4.08 2.40 21.39
N PHE A 238 4.68 1.63 22.29
CA PHE A 238 4.07 0.45 22.87
C PHE A 238 3.42 0.82 24.19
N GLU A 239 2.15 0.49 24.38
CA GLU A 239 1.52 0.55 25.69
C GLU A 239 1.87 -0.72 26.45
N VAL A 240 2.55 -0.57 27.58
CA VAL A 240 3.02 -1.70 28.38
C VAL A 240 2.11 -1.87 29.58
N ASN A 241 1.11 -2.75 29.42
CA ASN A 241 0.08 -2.97 30.42
C ASN A 241 0.50 -3.99 31.50
N ASN A 242 1.46 -4.88 31.19
CA ASN A 242 1.87 -6.01 32.04
C ASN A 242 3.40 -6.22 32.14
N MET A 243 4.21 -5.15 32.22
CA MET A 243 5.62 -5.34 32.59
C MET A 243 5.71 -5.74 34.08
N ALA A 244 5.85 -7.04 34.35
CA ALA A 244 6.09 -7.53 35.70
C ALA A 244 7.52 -7.17 36.15
N LEU A 245 7.75 -7.03 37.46
CA LEU A 245 9.07 -6.67 38.04
C LEU A 245 10.20 -7.65 37.66
N ASP A 246 9.85 -8.86 37.24
CA ASP A 246 10.77 -9.92 36.83
C ASP A 246 11.11 -9.89 35.33
N THR A 247 10.50 -8.99 34.55
CA THR A 247 10.77 -8.84 33.11
C THR A 247 12.21 -8.36 32.92
N ARG A 248 13.11 -9.26 32.49
CA ARG A 248 14.54 -8.95 32.33
C ARG A 248 14.89 -8.35 30.98
N GLU A 249 14.13 -8.68 29.95
CA GLU A 249 14.42 -8.31 28.56
C GLU A 249 13.13 -8.00 27.81
N VAL A 250 13.22 -7.07 26.87
CA VAL A 250 12.14 -6.70 25.94
C VAL A 250 12.66 -6.88 24.53
N LEU A 251 12.05 -7.79 23.77
CA LEU A 251 12.46 -8.12 22.41
C LEU A 251 11.42 -7.60 21.42
N VAL A 252 11.89 -6.93 20.37
CA VAL A 252 11.08 -6.43 19.26
C VAL A 252 11.72 -6.86 17.96
N TRP A 253 10.93 -7.45 17.06
CA TRP A 253 11.40 -7.87 15.75
C TRP A 253 10.95 -6.85 14.70
N LEU A 254 11.90 -6.42 13.87
CA LEU A 254 11.70 -5.49 12.76
C LEU A 254 12.15 -6.17 11.47
N ASP A 255 11.34 -6.10 10.43
CA ASP A 255 11.68 -6.61 9.11
C ASP A 255 11.31 -5.61 8.00
N LEU A 256 12.21 -5.44 7.03
CA LEU A 256 11.99 -4.60 5.86
C LEU A 256 11.64 -5.48 4.67
N SER A 257 10.39 -5.38 4.20
CA SER A 257 9.98 -6.01 2.95
C SER A 257 10.32 -5.09 1.77
N THR A 258 10.86 -5.63 0.68
CA THR A 258 11.25 -4.89 -0.55
C THR A 258 10.67 -5.51 -1.79
#